data_AF-A0A3D4EBA7-F1
#
_entry.id   AF-A0A3D4EBA7-F1
#
_cell.length_a   1.000
_cell.length_b   1.000
_cell.length_c   1.000
_cell.angle_alpha   90.00
_cell.angle_beta   90.00
_cell.angle_gamma   90.00
#
_symmetry.space_group_name_H-M   'P 1'
#
loop_
_entity.id
_entity.type
_entity.pdbx_description
1 polymer ?
#
loop_
_entity_poly.entity_id
_entity_poly.type
_entity_poly.pdbx_seq_one_letter_code
_entity_poly.pdbx_strand_id
1 'polypeptide(L)'
;DGAIEAFADNTSLPASGWSTYDRVYSGNIAQWLKYANSLKLRMAMRISYKAPELARKKAEEAIASGLILTNEDNAYMHPSENRMTLIYNSWNDHRVGADMLCFMTGYNDPRLEKMFLKSTSANPQFVGIRIGSTITKKSEAIEAYSNLIVESDSPILWMNAAEVSFLLAEYNLRLAGDKAKAKEYYENGIRLSFAERGASGVDTYIADATSTPAQYIDPLGKYSATAKTSDCRIAWNDKGDEETNLEQIITQKWIAIFPLGNEAWAEYRRTGYPKLLPAPQNLGTDNVDLEHHARRLTYPVEEYTGNGANLSEAISALNSESIDGSGDTFATRVWWDCKPYNLIK
;
A
#
# COMPACT_ATOMS: atom_id res chain seq x y z
N ASP A 1 -20.07 -1.95 -11.70
CA ASP A 1 -21.43 -1.41 -11.87
C ASP A 1 -22.50 -2.46 -11.56
N GLY A 2 -22.62 -3.58 -12.29
CA GLY A 2 -23.64 -4.61 -11.96
C GLY A 2 -23.60 -5.18 -10.53
N ALA A 3 -22.41 -5.39 -9.95
CA ALA A 3 -22.31 -5.81 -8.54
C ALA A 3 -22.77 -4.75 -7.54
N ILE A 4 -22.56 -3.46 -7.86
CA ILE A 4 -23.00 -2.33 -7.01
C ILE A 4 -24.52 -2.23 -7.03
N GLU A 5 -25.12 -2.34 -8.22
CA GLU A 5 -26.58 -2.38 -8.39
C GLU A 5 -27.20 -3.54 -7.59
N ALA A 6 -26.63 -4.75 -7.71
CA ALA A 6 -27.08 -5.89 -6.95
C ALA A 6 -27.01 -5.67 -5.42
N PHE A 7 -25.97 -5.03 -4.88
CA PHE A 7 -25.94 -4.69 -3.46
C PHE A 7 -26.95 -3.61 -3.08
N ALA A 8 -27.10 -2.58 -3.91
CA ALA A 8 -28.04 -1.48 -3.67
C ALA A 8 -29.49 -1.97 -3.59
N ASP A 9 -29.88 -2.89 -4.48
CA ASP A 9 -31.23 -3.47 -4.51
C ASP A 9 -31.55 -4.34 -3.28
N ASN A 10 -30.52 -4.75 -2.53
CA ASN A 10 -30.63 -5.77 -1.49
C ASN A 10 -30.22 -5.29 -0.09
N THR A 11 -30.01 -3.98 0.13
CA THR A 11 -29.57 -3.46 1.44
C THR A 11 -30.56 -3.70 2.58
N SER A 12 -31.83 -4.01 2.28
CA SER A 12 -32.86 -4.31 3.28
C SER A 12 -32.92 -5.79 3.69
N LEU A 13 -32.18 -6.69 3.02
CA LEU A 13 -32.17 -8.10 3.40
C LEU A 13 -31.49 -8.29 4.77
N PRO A 14 -32.01 -9.19 5.62
CA PRO A 14 -31.43 -9.42 6.93
C PRO A 14 -30.06 -10.11 6.83
N ALA A 15 -29.09 -9.60 7.59
CA ALA A 15 -27.73 -10.16 7.63
C ALA A 15 -27.65 -11.59 8.19
N SER A 16 -28.66 -12.02 8.98
CA SER A 16 -28.67 -13.30 9.69
C SER A 16 -28.57 -14.53 8.79
N GLY A 17 -28.97 -14.42 7.51
CA GLY A 17 -28.86 -15.53 6.55
C GLY A 17 -27.41 -15.83 6.14
N TRP A 18 -26.50 -14.86 6.27
CA TRP A 18 -25.14 -14.92 5.75
C TRP A 18 -24.07 -14.69 6.81
N SER A 19 -24.46 -14.32 8.03
CA SER A 19 -23.56 -13.80 9.05
C SER A 19 -22.46 -14.77 9.49
N THR A 20 -22.67 -16.08 9.37
CA THR A 20 -21.66 -17.10 9.69
C THR A 20 -20.73 -17.43 8.53
N TYR A 21 -21.10 -17.05 7.30
CA TYR A 21 -20.36 -17.33 6.07
C TYR A 21 -19.57 -16.13 5.58
N ASP A 22 -20.04 -14.92 5.86
CA ASP A 22 -19.33 -13.67 5.58
C ASP A 22 -18.41 -13.29 6.74
N ARG A 23 -17.11 -13.51 6.55
CA ARG A 23 -16.07 -13.17 7.51
C ARG A 23 -15.58 -11.73 7.43
N VAL A 24 -16.23 -10.87 6.64
CA VAL A 24 -15.87 -9.44 6.52
C VAL A 24 -16.90 -8.57 7.23
N TYR A 25 -18.15 -8.62 6.79
CA TYR A 25 -19.21 -7.75 7.30
C TYR A 25 -20.35 -8.52 7.97
N SER A 26 -20.15 -9.80 8.24
CA SER A 26 -21.16 -10.65 8.89
C SER A 26 -22.53 -10.56 8.20
N GLY A 27 -22.54 -10.47 6.87
CA GLY A 27 -23.74 -10.43 6.03
C GLY A 27 -24.33 -9.03 5.85
N ASN A 28 -23.68 -7.96 6.32
CA ASN A 28 -24.18 -6.59 6.18
C ASN A 28 -23.97 -6.06 4.75
N ILE A 29 -25.04 -6.15 3.94
CA ILE A 29 -25.03 -5.74 2.52
C ILE A 29 -24.78 -4.23 2.35
N ALA A 30 -25.23 -3.39 3.29
CA ALA A 30 -24.98 -1.95 3.20
C ALA A 30 -23.48 -1.62 3.33
N GLN A 31 -22.73 -2.38 4.13
CA GLN A 31 -21.28 -2.22 4.20
C GLN A 31 -20.58 -2.78 2.95
N TRP A 32 -21.07 -3.89 2.39
CA TRP A 32 -20.60 -4.38 1.09
C TRP A 32 -20.80 -3.39 -0.05
N LEU A 33 -21.93 -2.65 -0.06
CA LEU A 33 -22.17 -1.58 -1.02
C LEU A 33 -21.11 -0.47 -0.90
N LYS A 34 -20.84 0.00 0.33
CA LYS A 34 -19.78 0.99 0.59
C LYS A 34 -18.40 0.48 0.13
N TYR A 35 -18.09 -0.78 0.39
CA TYR A 35 -16.86 -1.42 -0.08
C TYR A 35 -16.77 -1.44 -1.61
N ALA A 36 -17.83 -1.86 -2.31
CA ALA A 36 -17.84 -1.94 -3.76
C ALA A 36 -17.65 -0.55 -4.42
N ASN A 37 -18.29 0.49 -3.87
CA ASN A 37 -18.10 1.87 -4.32
C ASN A 37 -16.68 2.38 -4.02
N SER A 38 -16.13 2.06 -2.86
CA SER A 38 -14.76 2.43 -2.48
C SER A 38 -13.73 1.72 -3.35
N LEU A 39 -13.94 0.44 -3.68
CA LEU A 39 -13.12 -0.31 -4.62
C LEU A 39 -13.17 0.30 -6.03
N LYS A 40 -14.35 0.76 -6.47
CA LYS A 40 -14.49 1.51 -7.72
C LYS A 40 -13.65 2.79 -7.72
N LEU A 41 -13.62 3.54 -6.60
CA LEU A 41 -12.75 4.71 -6.46
C LEU A 41 -11.25 4.33 -6.51
N ARG A 42 -10.84 3.25 -5.83
CA ARG A 42 -9.47 2.72 -5.91
C ARG A 42 -9.08 2.36 -7.34
N MET A 43 -9.95 1.65 -8.06
CA MET A 43 -9.74 1.28 -9.46
C MET A 43 -9.69 2.52 -10.38
N ALA A 44 -10.53 3.52 -10.13
CA ALA A 44 -10.49 4.77 -10.86
C ALA A 44 -9.13 5.49 -10.70
N MET A 45 -8.62 5.56 -9.45
CA MET A 45 -7.29 6.13 -9.22
C MET A 45 -6.17 5.27 -9.82
N ARG A 46 -6.33 3.93 -9.80
CA ARG A 46 -5.36 2.98 -10.41
C ARG A 46 -5.07 3.31 -11.86
N ILE A 47 -6.09 3.69 -12.62
CA ILE A 47 -5.99 3.93 -14.07
C ILE A 47 -5.77 5.40 -14.43
N SER A 48 -5.55 6.30 -13.46
CA SER A 48 -5.52 7.75 -13.71
C SER A 48 -4.43 8.21 -14.68
N TYR A 49 -3.29 7.51 -14.75
CA TYR A 49 -2.25 7.79 -15.74
C TYR A 49 -2.56 7.19 -17.12
N LYS A 50 -3.23 6.04 -17.18
CA LYS A 50 -3.52 5.32 -18.43
C LYS A 50 -4.77 5.83 -19.15
N ALA A 51 -5.80 6.17 -18.40
CA ALA A 51 -7.11 6.56 -18.90
C ALA A 51 -7.72 7.68 -18.02
N PRO A 52 -7.15 8.90 -18.03
CA PRO A 52 -7.51 9.98 -17.09
C PRO A 52 -8.98 10.41 -17.16
N GLU A 53 -9.58 10.45 -18.35
CA GLU A 53 -10.99 10.81 -18.51
C GLU A 53 -11.93 9.75 -17.90
N LEU A 54 -11.63 8.47 -18.16
CA LEU A 54 -12.39 7.36 -17.59
C LEU A 54 -12.20 7.29 -16.07
N ALA A 55 -10.97 7.50 -15.59
CA ALA A 55 -10.64 7.60 -14.17
C ALA A 55 -11.49 8.65 -13.47
N ARG A 56 -11.51 9.89 -14.00
CA ARG A 56 -12.33 10.99 -13.48
C ARG A 56 -13.80 10.61 -13.39
N LYS A 57 -14.38 10.14 -14.51
CA LYS A 57 -15.79 9.75 -14.56
C LYS A 57 -16.12 8.68 -13.52
N LYS A 58 -15.31 7.63 -13.42
CA LYS A 58 -15.56 6.51 -12.49
C LYS A 58 -15.35 6.90 -11.02
N ALA A 59 -14.43 7.83 -10.75
CA ALA A 59 -14.25 8.41 -9.43
C ALA A 59 -15.46 9.24 -9.02
N GLU A 60 -15.96 10.14 -9.88
CA GLU A 60 -17.15 10.95 -9.64
C GLU A 60 -18.39 10.08 -9.36
N GLU A 61 -18.61 9.04 -10.17
CA GLU A 61 -19.67 8.05 -9.93
C GLU A 61 -19.54 7.37 -8.56
N ALA A 62 -18.33 6.94 -8.19
CA ALA A 62 -18.08 6.28 -6.90
C ALA A 62 -18.33 7.24 -5.71
N ILE A 63 -17.81 8.47 -5.79
CA ILE A 63 -17.95 9.50 -4.76
C ILE A 63 -19.42 9.82 -4.48
N ALA A 64 -20.25 9.90 -5.52
CA ALA A 64 -21.67 10.15 -5.39
C ALA A 64 -22.48 8.97 -4.80
N SER A 65 -21.90 7.75 -4.75
CA SER A 65 -22.61 6.51 -4.40
C SER A 65 -22.47 6.11 -2.92
N GLY A 66 -21.69 6.84 -2.13
CA GLY A 66 -21.39 6.52 -0.73
C GLY A 66 -20.22 5.54 -0.59
N LEU A 67 -19.29 5.85 0.32
CA LEU A 67 -18.00 5.17 0.47
C LEU A 67 -17.78 4.71 1.92
N ILE A 68 -16.68 4.00 2.16
CA ILE A 68 -16.15 3.74 3.52
C ILE A 68 -15.53 5.05 4.02
N LEU A 69 -16.25 5.77 4.90
CA LEU A 69 -15.82 7.09 5.39
C LEU A 69 -15.44 7.11 6.88
N THR A 70 -15.78 6.04 7.62
CA THR A 70 -15.46 5.90 9.04
C THR A 70 -14.87 4.51 9.32
N ASN A 71 -14.15 4.38 10.43
CA ASN A 71 -13.46 3.12 10.75
C ASN A 71 -14.42 1.96 11.05
N GLU A 72 -15.67 2.24 11.40
CA GLU A 72 -16.73 1.24 11.59
C GLU A 72 -17.11 0.53 10.29
N ASP A 73 -16.81 1.13 9.13
CA ASP A 73 -17.05 0.55 7.80
C ASP A 73 -15.81 -0.14 7.21
N ASN A 74 -14.69 -0.20 7.92
CA ASN A 74 -13.46 -0.81 7.40
C ASN A 74 -13.68 -2.28 7.02
N ALA A 75 -13.16 -2.68 5.87
CA ALA A 75 -13.24 -4.05 5.38
C ALA A 75 -12.08 -4.87 5.95
N TYR A 76 -12.39 -5.71 6.92
CA TYR A 76 -11.46 -6.61 7.57
C TYR A 76 -11.94 -8.04 7.42
N MET A 77 -11.15 -8.93 6.82
CA MET A 77 -11.45 -10.36 6.82
C MET A 77 -10.99 -10.99 8.12
N HIS A 78 -11.89 -11.67 8.81
CA HIS A 78 -11.68 -12.35 10.08
C HIS A 78 -11.50 -13.85 9.87
N PRO A 79 -10.27 -14.34 9.59
CA PRO A 79 -10.05 -15.76 9.41
C PRO A 79 -10.20 -16.49 10.75
N SER A 80 -10.41 -17.80 10.69
CA SER A 80 -10.35 -18.66 11.89
C SER A 80 -8.92 -18.83 12.39
N GLU A 81 -7.95 -18.68 11.50
CA GLU A 81 -6.53 -18.64 11.80
C GLU A 81 -5.85 -17.73 10.77
N ASN A 82 -5.26 -16.63 11.23
CA ASN A 82 -4.44 -15.77 10.40
C ASN A 82 -3.06 -16.41 10.22
N ARG A 83 -2.76 -16.94 9.03
CA ARG A 83 -1.47 -17.62 8.78
C ARG A 83 -0.25 -16.70 8.77
N MET A 84 -0.41 -15.38 8.86
CA MET A 84 0.71 -14.45 9.00
C MET A 84 1.46 -14.64 10.31
N THR A 85 0.78 -14.98 11.42
CA THR A 85 1.48 -15.30 12.68
C THR A 85 2.35 -16.55 12.55
N LEU A 86 1.92 -17.57 11.81
CA LEU A 86 2.75 -18.76 11.56
C LEU A 86 4.07 -18.34 10.90
N ILE A 87 4.00 -17.48 9.89
CA ILE A 87 5.16 -17.00 9.12
C ILE A 87 6.08 -16.11 9.98
N TYR A 88 5.49 -15.14 10.71
CA TYR A 88 6.23 -14.13 11.48
C TYR A 88 6.73 -14.64 12.84
N ASN A 89 5.91 -15.40 13.57
CA ASN A 89 6.13 -15.72 14.98
C ASN A 89 6.52 -17.18 15.22
N SER A 90 5.95 -18.14 14.47
CA SER A 90 6.30 -19.55 14.64
C SER A 90 7.53 -19.93 13.83
N TRP A 91 7.48 -19.71 12.52
CA TRP A 91 8.60 -20.01 11.62
C TRP A 91 9.70 -18.97 11.77
N ASN A 92 9.41 -17.70 12.07
CA ASN A 92 10.39 -16.63 12.14
C ASN A 92 11.15 -16.38 10.82
N ASP A 93 10.49 -16.60 9.68
CA ASP A 93 11.11 -16.42 8.35
C ASP A 93 10.99 -14.99 7.82
N HIS A 94 10.28 -14.10 8.53
CA HIS A 94 9.98 -12.74 8.06
C HIS A 94 10.33 -11.68 9.10
N ARG A 95 10.71 -10.51 8.59
CA ARG A 95 10.91 -9.27 9.35
C ARG A 95 10.36 -8.10 8.55
N VAL A 96 10.12 -6.98 9.24
CA VAL A 96 9.54 -5.78 8.62
C VAL A 96 10.54 -5.18 7.62
N GLY A 97 10.05 -4.65 6.50
CA GLY A 97 10.88 -3.95 5.52
C GLY A 97 11.48 -2.66 6.08
N ALA A 98 12.74 -2.36 5.74
CA ALA A 98 13.48 -1.19 6.23
C ALA A 98 12.76 0.13 5.98
N ASP A 99 12.18 0.30 4.79
CA ASP A 99 11.50 1.54 4.38
C ASP A 99 10.41 1.94 5.37
N MET A 100 9.56 1.00 5.79
CA MET A 100 8.43 1.31 6.67
C MET A 100 8.92 1.91 7.98
N LEU A 101 9.97 1.29 8.54
CA LEU A 101 10.55 1.74 9.80
C LEU A 101 11.38 3.02 9.62
N CYS A 102 12.06 3.24 8.49
CA CYS A 102 12.77 4.50 8.22
C CYS A 102 11.82 5.70 8.14
N PHE A 103 10.70 5.56 7.42
CA PHE A 103 9.68 6.60 7.35
C PHE A 103 9.07 6.86 8.73
N MET A 104 8.59 5.82 9.40
CA MET A 104 7.88 5.99 10.68
C MET A 104 8.78 6.46 11.83
N THR A 105 10.03 5.98 11.92
CA THR A 105 10.99 6.48 12.93
C THR A 105 11.43 7.91 12.64
N GLY A 106 11.72 8.24 11.37
CA GLY A 106 12.06 9.61 10.97
C GLY A 106 10.95 10.62 11.24
N TYR A 107 9.69 10.17 11.14
CA TYR A 107 8.48 10.93 11.48
C TYR A 107 8.13 10.95 12.97
N ASN A 108 8.87 10.27 13.82
CA ASN A 108 8.51 10.06 15.24
C ASN A 108 7.06 9.55 15.38
N ASP A 109 6.65 8.64 14.49
CA ASP A 109 5.25 8.24 14.31
C ASP A 109 4.73 7.40 15.49
N PRO A 110 3.73 7.87 16.25
CA PRO A 110 3.19 7.15 17.40
C PRO A 110 2.53 5.80 17.05
N ARG A 111 2.20 5.55 15.79
CA ARG A 111 1.65 4.25 15.35
C ARG A 111 2.70 3.14 15.35
N LEU A 112 4.00 3.50 15.37
CA LEU A 112 5.13 2.55 15.31
C LEU A 112 5.03 1.46 16.38
N GLU A 113 4.79 1.84 17.63
CA GLU A 113 4.69 0.90 18.76
C GLU A 113 3.37 0.09 18.76
N LYS A 114 2.38 0.50 17.95
CA LYS A 114 1.12 -0.23 17.76
C LYS A 114 1.23 -1.29 16.67
N MET A 115 2.22 -1.16 15.79
CA MET A 115 2.37 -1.99 14.60
C MET A 115 3.56 -2.96 14.69
N PHE A 116 4.61 -2.60 15.43
CA PHE A 116 5.88 -3.30 15.39
C PHE A 116 6.48 -3.56 16.76
N LEU A 117 7.32 -4.59 16.82
CA LEU A 117 8.22 -4.86 17.94
C LEU A 117 9.62 -4.35 17.57
N LYS A 118 10.34 -3.82 18.56
CA LYS A 118 11.78 -3.50 18.41
C LYS A 118 12.59 -4.77 18.14
N SER A 119 13.77 -4.60 17.56
CA SER A 119 14.79 -5.64 17.54
C SER A 119 15.13 -6.11 18.96
N THR A 120 15.66 -7.33 19.08
CA THR A 120 16.06 -7.91 20.38
C THR A 120 17.57 -7.89 20.61
N SER A 121 18.31 -7.19 19.75
CA SER A 121 19.74 -6.92 19.93
C SER A 121 20.03 -6.14 21.21
N ALA A 122 21.30 -6.07 21.62
CA ALA A 122 21.75 -5.34 22.81
C ALA A 122 21.31 -3.86 22.86
N ASN A 123 21.03 -3.23 21.71
CA ASN A 123 20.43 -1.90 21.62
C ASN A 123 19.08 -1.99 20.86
N PRO A 124 17.96 -2.31 21.54
CA PRO A 124 16.66 -2.49 20.90
C PRO A 124 16.19 -1.23 20.17
N GLN A 125 15.91 -1.37 18.88
CA GLN A 125 15.48 -0.28 18.02
C GLN A 125 14.44 -0.75 17.01
N PHE A 126 13.73 0.21 16.41
CA PHE A 126 12.86 -0.08 15.28
C PHE A 126 13.69 -0.07 13.99
N VAL A 127 14.02 -1.24 13.47
CA VAL A 127 14.87 -1.37 12.28
C VAL A 127 14.46 -2.58 11.43
N GLY A 128 14.32 -2.38 10.13
CA GLY A 128 13.83 -3.41 9.21
C GLY A 128 14.92 -3.96 8.30
N ILE A 129 14.57 -4.97 7.51
CA ILE A 129 15.45 -5.54 6.48
C ILE A 129 15.26 -4.76 5.18
N ARG A 130 16.35 -4.25 4.60
CA ARG A 130 16.31 -3.64 3.26
C ARG A 130 15.97 -4.70 2.22
N ILE A 131 14.93 -4.45 1.42
CA ILE A 131 14.44 -5.38 0.40
C ILE A 131 15.57 -5.69 -0.61
N GLY A 132 15.76 -6.97 -0.92
CA GLY A 132 16.83 -7.46 -1.80
C GLY A 132 18.15 -7.82 -1.09
N SER A 133 18.25 -7.62 0.23
CA SER A 133 19.41 -8.03 1.02
C SER A 133 19.54 -9.55 1.14
N THR A 134 20.76 -10.07 1.01
CA THR A 134 21.06 -11.47 1.35
C THR A 134 21.30 -11.62 2.85
N ILE A 135 20.41 -12.35 3.52
CA ILE A 135 20.56 -12.80 4.91
C ILE A 135 21.20 -14.19 4.93
N THR A 136 22.35 -14.34 5.58
CA THR A 136 23.11 -15.60 5.62
C THR A 136 22.76 -16.48 6.81
N LYS A 137 22.30 -15.88 7.92
CA LYS A 137 21.85 -16.62 9.11
C LYS A 137 20.54 -16.07 9.64
N LYS A 138 19.55 -16.95 9.71
CA LYS A 138 18.21 -16.63 10.22
C LYS A 138 18.23 -16.12 11.66
N SER A 139 19.02 -16.74 12.54
CA SER A 139 19.11 -16.33 13.95
C SER A 139 19.62 -14.89 14.13
N GLU A 140 20.57 -14.45 13.31
CA GLU A 140 21.07 -13.07 13.34
C GLU A 140 19.99 -12.08 12.90
N ALA A 141 19.23 -12.41 11.85
CA ALA A 141 18.11 -11.57 11.42
C ALA A 141 16.97 -11.53 12.44
N ILE A 142 16.72 -12.64 13.15
CA ILE A 142 15.71 -12.69 14.21
C ILE A 142 16.02 -11.67 15.30
N GLU A 143 17.29 -11.55 15.70
CA GLU A 143 17.74 -10.65 16.75
C GLU A 143 17.88 -9.20 16.28
N ALA A 144 18.45 -9.00 15.09
CA ALA A 144 18.87 -7.69 14.61
C ALA A 144 17.72 -6.81 14.11
N TYR A 145 16.60 -7.39 13.67
CA TYR A 145 15.52 -6.65 13.01
C TYR A 145 14.18 -6.76 13.74
N SER A 146 13.37 -5.72 13.59
CA SER A 146 12.02 -5.60 14.09
C SER A 146 11.05 -6.62 13.50
N ASN A 147 10.10 -7.03 14.34
CA ASN A 147 9.02 -7.93 13.97
C ASN A 147 7.68 -7.20 13.84
N LEU A 148 6.73 -7.79 13.12
CA LEU A 148 5.35 -7.32 13.05
C LEU A 148 4.58 -7.76 14.31
N ILE A 149 3.75 -6.87 14.87
CA ILE A 149 2.72 -7.28 15.83
C ILE A 149 1.58 -7.91 15.04
N VAL A 150 1.44 -9.23 15.15
CA VAL A 150 0.37 -10.01 14.51
C VAL A 150 0.07 -11.24 15.34
N GLU A 151 -1.21 -11.50 15.56
CA GLU A 151 -1.73 -12.64 16.32
C GLU A 151 -2.60 -13.55 15.45
N SER A 152 -2.93 -14.74 15.95
CA SER A 152 -3.71 -15.74 15.21
C SER A 152 -5.14 -15.32 14.87
N ASP A 153 -5.68 -14.37 15.61
CA ASP A 153 -7.01 -13.79 15.43
C ASP A 153 -6.96 -12.37 14.84
N SER A 154 -5.77 -11.84 14.55
CA SER A 154 -5.63 -10.54 13.90
C SER A 154 -6.37 -10.55 12.56
N PRO A 155 -7.27 -9.59 12.29
CA PRO A 155 -7.96 -9.54 11.03
C PRO A 155 -7.03 -9.14 9.89
N ILE A 156 -7.42 -9.47 8.67
CA ILE A 156 -6.69 -9.15 7.44
C ILE A 156 -7.39 -7.97 6.77
N LEU A 157 -6.70 -6.83 6.73
CA LEU A 157 -7.20 -5.62 6.08
C LEU A 157 -7.42 -5.86 4.59
N TRP A 158 -8.57 -5.42 4.05
CA TRP A 158 -8.85 -5.36 2.61
C TRP A 158 -8.92 -3.91 2.10
N MET A 159 -9.55 -3.03 2.89
CA MET A 159 -9.68 -1.59 2.62
C MET A 159 -10.13 -0.87 3.90
N ASN A 160 -9.56 0.30 4.21
CA ASN A 160 -9.97 1.12 5.35
C ASN A 160 -10.39 2.54 4.93
N ALA A 161 -11.08 3.25 5.83
CA ALA A 161 -11.52 4.62 5.65
C ALA A 161 -10.35 5.58 5.42
N ALA A 162 -9.21 5.35 6.07
CA ALA A 162 -8.01 6.13 5.86
C ALA A 162 -7.58 6.11 4.39
N GLU A 163 -7.54 4.92 3.79
CA GLU A 163 -7.25 4.75 2.36
C GLU A 163 -8.25 5.50 1.47
N VAL A 164 -9.55 5.40 1.75
CA VAL A 164 -10.60 6.11 0.99
C VAL A 164 -10.39 7.61 1.07
N SER A 165 -10.06 8.12 2.26
CA SER A 165 -9.74 9.54 2.44
C SER A 165 -8.52 9.94 1.61
N PHE A 166 -7.47 9.12 1.54
CA PHE A 166 -6.32 9.43 0.67
C PHE A 166 -6.64 9.34 -0.83
N LEU A 167 -7.53 8.44 -1.24
CA LEU A 167 -8.03 8.39 -2.62
C LEU A 167 -8.83 9.66 -2.97
N LEU A 168 -9.64 10.16 -2.04
CA LEU A 168 -10.34 11.45 -2.17
C LEU A 168 -9.36 12.62 -2.21
N ALA A 169 -8.31 12.59 -1.38
CA ALA A 169 -7.27 13.62 -1.39
C ALA A 169 -6.57 13.69 -2.76
N GLU A 170 -6.18 12.54 -3.32
CA GLU A 170 -5.56 12.47 -4.64
C GLU A 170 -6.53 12.91 -5.74
N TYR A 171 -7.76 12.43 -5.71
CA TYR A 171 -8.79 12.83 -6.67
C TYR A 171 -8.93 14.37 -6.70
N ASN A 172 -9.04 15.00 -5.53
CA ASN A 172 -9.18 16.45 -5.44
C ASN A 172 -7.91 17.17 -5.89
N LEU A 173 -6.72 16.65 -5.57
CA LEU A 173 -5.45 17.23 -5.98
C LEU A 173 -5.28 17.22 -7.50
N ARG A 174 -5.49 16.05 -8.13
CA ARG A 174 -5.04 15.77 -9.50
C ARG A 174 -6.14 15.82 -10.54
N LEU A 175 -7.35 15.42 -10.16
CA LEU A 175 -8.48 15.37 -11.08
C LEU A 175 -9.37 16.59 -10.88
N ALA A 176 -9.90 16.83 -9.68
CA ALA A 176 -10.82 17.96 -9.45
C ALA A 176 -10.14 19.33 -9.41
N GLY A 177 -8.85 19.39 -9.07
CA GLY A 177 -8.10 20.65 -8.92
C GLY A 177 -8.45 21.44 -7.65
N ASP A 178 -9.07 20.81 -6.66
CA ASP A 178 -9.46 21.41 -5.38
C ASP A 178 -8.40 21.10 -4.31
N LYS A 179 -7.35 21.95 -4.25
CA LYS A 179 -6.25 21.78 -3.29
C LYS A 179 -6.70 21.89 -1.83
N ALA A 180 -7.75 22.66 -1.54
CA ALA A 180 -8.25 22.81 -0.18
C ALA A 180 -8.90 21.51 0.31
N LYS A 181 -9.74 20.89 -0.53
CA LYS A 181 -10.27 19.55 -0.24
C LYS A 181 -9.21 18.48 -0.21
N ALA A 182 -8.19 18.57 -1.08
CA ALA A 182 -7.08 17.63 -1.05
C ALA A 182 -6.40 17.61 0.33
N LYS A 183 -6.12 18.79 0.90
CA LYS A 183 -5.58 18.94 2.25
C LYS A 183 -6.51 18.38 3.31
N GLU A 184 -7.80 18.74 3.26
CA GLU A 184 -8.81 18.25 4.22
C GLU A 184 -8.83 16.71 4.28
N TYR A 185 -8.93 16.07 3.12
CA TYR A 185 -8.96 14.61 3.04
C TYR A 185 -7.62 13.96 3.38
N TYR A 186 -6.49 14.60 3.07
CA TYR A 186 -5.17 14.14 3.48
C TYR A 186 -5.06 14.08 5.01
N GLU A 187 -5.36 15.17 5.69
CA GLU A 187 -5.27 15.22 7.14
C GLU A 187 -6.33 14.31 7.80
N ASN A 188 -7.53 14.19 7.21
CA ASN A 188 -8.55 13.25 7.67
C ASN A 188 -8.08 11.79 7.55
N GLY A 189 -7.38 11.43 6.46
CA GLY A 189 -6.82 10.08 6.29
C GLY A 189 -5.81 9.74 7.39
N ILE A 190 -4.98 10.70 7.81
CA ILE A 190 -4.07 10.54 8.94
C ILE A 190 -4.85 10.34 10.24
N ARG A 191 -5.89 11.14 10.51
CA ARG A 191 -6.75 10.98 11.70
C ARG A 191 -7.42 9.62 11.78
N LEU A 192 -8.00 9.17 10.67
CA LEU A 192 -8.61 7.84 10.57
C LEU A 192 -7.59 6.72 10.84
N SER A 193 -6.38 6.84 10.29
CA SER A 193 -5.30 5.88 10.50
C SER A 193 -4.81 5.85 11.95
N PHE A 194 -4.65 7.00 12.61
CA PHE A 194 -4.31 7.05 14.03
C PHE A 194 -5.39 6.42 14.91
N ALA A 195 -6.65 6.76 14.65
CA ALA A 195 -7.78 6.21 15.37
C ALA A 195 -7.89 4.69 15.21
N GLU A 196 -7.72 4.17 13.98
CA GLU A 196 -7.73 2.73 13.69
C GLU A 196 -6.63 1.99 14.46
N ARG A 197 -5.44 2.58 14.59
CA ARG A 197 -4.30 1.98 15.31
C ARG A 197 -4.35 2.21 16.83
N GLY A 198 -5.31 3.00 17.33
CA GLY A 198 -5.35 3.41 18.73
C GLY A 198 -4.13 4.23 19.15
N ALA A 199 -3.56 5.02 18.23
CA ALA A 199 -2.44 5.92 18.48
C ALA A 199 -2.95 7.32 18.89
N SER A 200 -2.19 8.01 19.75
CA SER A 200 -2.49 9.36 20.22
C SER A 200 -1.59 10.41 19.55
N GLY A 201 -1.84 11.70 19.81
CA GLY A 201 -0.97 12.80 19.36
C GLY A 201 -1.11 13.19 17.89
N VAL A 202 -2.24 12.85 17.25
CA VAL A 202 -2.41 13.04 15.81
C VAL A 202 -2.32 14.50 15.34
N ASP A 203 -2.82 15.46 16.12
CA ASP A 203 -2.75 16.88 15.72
C ASP A 203 -1.30 17.40 15.74
N THR A 204 -0.50 16.98 16.73
CA THR A 204 0.93 17.27 16.77
C THR A 204 1.65 16.64 15.57
N TYR A 205 1.31 15.39 15.25
CA TYR A 205 1.89 14.68 14.11
C TYR A 205 1.56 15.38 12.78
N ILE A 206 0.29 15.73 12.54
CA ILE A 206 -0.16 16.44 11.33
C ILE A 206 0.52 17.81 11.19
N ALA A 207 0.76 18.51 12.30
CA ALA A 207 1.42 19.82 12.30
C ALA A 207 2.94 19.77 12.08
N ASP A 208 3.58 18.59 12.09
CA ASP A 208 5.03 18.46 11.97
C ASP A 208 5.51 18.74 10.53
N ALA A 209 6.04 19.95 10.34
CA ALA A 209 6.63 20.41 9.09
C ALA A 209 8.15 20.18 9.00
N THR A 210 8.76 19.44 9.94
CA THR A 210 10.22 19.35 10.11
C THR A 210 10.77 17.94 9.98
N SER A 211 10.01 16.93 10.40
CA SER A 211 10.45 15.54 10.29
C SER A 211 10.45 15.04 8.84
N THR A 212 11.45 14.23 8.52
CA THR A 212 11.61 13.52 7.23
C THR A 212 12.00 12.08 7.50
N PRO A 213 11.86 11.15 6.54
CA PRO A 213 12.32 9.77 6.70
C PRO A 213 13.77 9.68 7.16
N ALA A 214 14.05 8.72 8.03
CA ALA A 214 15.40 8.47 8.53
C ALA A 214 16.27 7.82 7.44
N GLN A 215 17.59 8.03 7.53
CA GLN A 215 18.54 7.23 6.75
C GLN A 215 18.55 5.80 7.27
N TYR A 216 18.58 4.82 6.35
CA TYR A 216 18.69 3.42 6.73
C TYR A 216 20.12 3.05 7.13
N ILE A 217 20.28 2.58 8.37
CA ILE A 217 21.50 1.98 8.88
C ILE A 217 21.22 0.50 9.16
N ASP A 218 21.90 -0.38 8.44
CA ASP A 218 21.77 -1.83 8.62
C ASP A 218 22.46 -2.25 9.93
N PRO A 219 21.74 -2.87 10.89
CA PRO A 219 22.34 -3.36 12.14
C PRO A 219 23.40 -4.44 11.92
N LEU A 220 23.36 -5.15 10.79
CA LEU A 220 24.41 -6.11 10.41
C LEU A 220 25.55 -5.46 9.61
N GLY A 221 25.45 -4.17 9.32
CA GLY A 221 26.50 -3.35 8.70
C GLY A 221 26.80 -3.64 7.24
N LYS A 222 25.98 -4.45 6.54
CA LYS A 222 26.25 -4.89 5.17
C LYS A 222 25.51 -4.08 4.11
N TYR A 223 24.30 -3.64 4.39
CA TYR A 223 23.40 -3.02 3.40
C TYR A 223 22.87 -1.63 3.79
N SER A 224 23.57 -0.93 4.68
CA SER A 224 23.27 0.47 5.04
C SER A 224 23.13 1.33 3.78
N ALA A 225 22.18 2.27 3.81
CA ALA A 225 22.05 3.28 2.77
C ALA A 225 23.04 4.41 3.02
N THR A 226 23.55 5.02 1.96
CA THR A 226 24.46 6.17 2.05
C THR A 226 23.74 7.49 2.27
N ALA A 227 22.43 7.54 1.99
CA ALA A 227 21.56 8.69 2.18
C ALA A 227 20.12 8.23 2.48
N LYS A 228 19.26 9.15 2.94
CA LYS A 228 17.81 8.96 2.97
C LYS A 228 17.22 9.01 1.55
N THR A 229 16.08 8.35 1.35
CA THR A 229 15.43 8.22 0.04
C THR A 229 14.46 9.34 -0.29
N SER A 230 13.98 10.06 0.73
CA SER A 230 12.96 11.09 0.57
C SER A 230 13.14 12.21 1.60
N ASP A 231 12.75 13.42 1.19
CA ASP A 231 12.59 14.61 2.02
C ASP A 231 11.11 14.90 2.32
N CYS A 232 10.21 13.96 2.04
CA CYS A 232 8.78 14.09 2.29
C CYS A 232 8.53 14.46 3.76
N ARG A 233 7.61 15.41 3.96
CA ARG A 233 7.22 15.93 5.27
C ARG A 233 5.77 15.56 5.56
N ILE A 234 5.41 15.54 6.84
CA ILE A 234 4.04 15.17 7.27
C ILE A 234 3.08 16.34 7.04
N ALA A 235 3.39 17.54 7.53
CA ALA A 235 2.51 18.68 7.38
C ALA A 235 2.28 19.02 5.90
N TRP A 236 1.02 19.19 5.52
CA TRP A 236 0.64 19.49 4.14
C TRP A 236 1.35 20.74 3.62
N ASN A 237 1.97 20.65 2.44
CA ASN A 237 2.62 21.80 1.83
C ASN A 237 1.64 22.62 0.99
N ASP A 238 1.11 23.72 1.54
CA ASP A 238 0.19 24.62 0.83
C ASP A 238 0.80 25.27 -0.43
N LYS A 239 2.14 25.32 -0.51
CA LYS A 239 2.90 25.83 -1.67
C LYS A 239 3.48 24.70 -2.53
N GLY A 240 3.14 23.45 -2.22
CA GLY A 240 3.57 22.27 -2.96
C GLY A 240 3.04 22.30 -4.39
N ASP A 241 3.87 21.80 -5.31
CA ASP A 241 3.36 21.36 -6.60
C ASP A 241 2.61 20.03 -6.46
N GLU A 242 1.96 19.60 -7.55
CA GLU A 242 1.17 18.36 -7.56
C GLU A 242 1.99 17.15 -7.08
N GLU A 243 3.23 17.00 -7.53
CA GLU A 243 4.08 15.85 -7.18
C GLU A 243 4.51 15.86 -5.71
N THR A 244 4.86 17.03 -5.16
CA THR A 244 5.17 17.17 -3.73
C THR A 244 3.99 16.73 -2.87
N ASN A 245 2.78 17.20 -3.18
CA ASN A 245 1.60 16.84 -2.40
C ASN A 245 1.15 15.39 -2.67
N LEU A 246 1.38 14.86 -3.87
CA LEU A 246 1.13 13.46 -4.18
C LEU A 246 2.04 12.53 -3.37
N GLU A 247 3.33 12.86 -3.23
CA GLU A 247 4.26 12.10 -2.38
C GLU A 247 3.75 12.06 -0.92
N GLN A 248 3.26 13.18 -0.39
CA GLN A 248 2.67 13.24 0.95
C GLN A 248 1.47 12.28 1.08
N ILE A 249 0.51 12.39 0.15
CA ILE A 249 -0.71 11.56 0.15
C ILE A 249 -0.36 10.07 0.09
N ILE A 250 0.47 9.66 -0.87
CA ILE A 250 0.76 8.25 -1.08
C ILE A 250 1.64 7.68 0.04
N THR A 251 2.57 8.48 0.59
CA THR A 251 3.37 8.06 1.76
C THR A 251 2.48 7.77 2.96
N GLN A 252 1.54 8.66 3.29
CA GLN A 252 0.63 8.43 4.42
C GLN A 252 -0.39 7.32 4.13
N LYS A 253 -0.88 7.19 2.88
CA LYS A 253 -1.70 6.06 2.44
C LYS A 253 -0.95 4.74 2.65
N TRP A 254 0.30 4.67 2.26
CA TRP A 254 1.15 3.49 2.37
C TRP A 254 1.36 3.05 3.83
N ILE A 255 1.57 4.00 4.74
CA ILE A 255 1.61 3.70 6.19
C ILE A 255 0.24 3.20 6.67
N ALA A 256 -0.85 3.86 6.28
CA ALA A 256 -2.20 3.54 6.76
C ALA A 256 -2.69 2.15 6.34
N ILE A 257 -2.32 1.68 5.14
CA ILE A 257 -2.78 0.39 4.61
C ILE A 257 -1.89 -0.79 5.02
N PHE A 258 -0.77 -0.59 5.71
CA PHE A 258 0.10 -1.71 6.11
C PHE A 258 -0.66 -2.69 7.04
N PRO A 259 -0.62 -4.03 6.86
CA PRO A 259 0.27 -4.78 5.98
C PRO A 259 -0.34 -5.21 4.63
N LEU A 260 -1.29 -4.46 4.04
CA LEU A 260 -1.89 -4.73 2.73
C LEU A 260 -0.88 -4.50 1.58
N GLY A 261 0.10 -5.40 1.49
CA GLY A 261 1.28 -5.28 0.63
C GLY A 261 0.97 -5.30 -0.87
N ASN A 262 -0.09 -6.00 -1.28
CA ASN A 262 -0.54 -6.02 -2.68
C ASN A 262 -1.04 -4.65 -3.15
N GLU A 263 -1.81 -3.94 -2.32
CA GLU A 263 -2.27 -2.59 -2.62
C GLU A 263 -1.12 -1.59 -2.55
N ALA A 264 -0.27 -1.70 -1.51
CA ALA A 264 0.93 -0.89 -1.36
C ALA A 264 1.87 -0.99 -2.58
N TRP A 265 2.14 -2.20 -3.06
CA TRP A 265 2.98 -2.42 -4.25
C TRP A 265 2.31 -1.92 -5.53
N ALA A 266 0.97 -1.99 -5.62
CA ALA A 266 0.25 -1.43 -6.76
C ALA A 266 0.30 0.11 -6.78
N GLU A 267 0.20 0.77 -5.63
CA GLU A 267 0.35 2.23 -5.51
C GLU A 267 1.77 2.70 -5.81
N TYR A 268 2.76 2.00 -5.25
CA TYR A 268 4.17 2.27 -5.52
C TYR A 268 4.46 2.22 -7.01
N ARG A 269 4.05 1.15 -7.70
CA ARG A 269 4.25 1.05 -9.15
C ARG A 269 3.52 2.17 -9.90
N ARG A 270 2.27 2.46 -9.52
CA ARG A 270 1.46 3.48 -10.20
C ARG A 270 2.04 4.88 -10.08
N THR A 271 2.56 5.25 -8.90
CA THR A 271 2.90 6.64 -8.56
C THR A 271 4.39 6.91 -8.41
N GLY A 272 5.20 5.88 -8.17
CA GLY A 272 6.59 6.01 -7.74
C GLY A 272 6.77 6.36 -6.27
N TYR A 273 5.67 6.47 -5.49
CA TYR A 273 5.71 6.88 -4.09
C TYR A 273 5.19 5.78 -3.14
N PRO A 274 5.69 5.74 -1.88
CA PRO A 274 6.81 6.52 -1.36
C PRO A 274 8.14 6.18 -2.08
N LYS A 275 9.14 7.06 -2.00
CA LYS A 275 10.47 6.75 -2.55
C LYS A 275 11.16 5.70 -1.69
N LEU A 276 11.20 4.47 -2.20
CA LEU A 276 11.77 3.33 -1.52
C LEU A 276 13.30 3.30 -1.69
N LEU A 277 13.96 2.60 -0.76
CA LEU A 277 15.37 2.25 -0.86
C LEU A 277 15.59 1.39 -2.09
N PRO A 278 16.50 1.76 -3.00
CA PRO A 278 16.87 0.88 -4.09
C PRO A 278 17.30 -0.49 -3.54
N ALA A 279 16.96 -1.56 -4.26
CA ALA A 279 17.48 -2.87 -3.93
C ALA A 279 19.03 -2.82 -4.02
N PRO A 280 19.77 -3.43 -3.08
CA PRO A 280 21.22 -3.35 -3.10
C PRO A 280 21.85 -4.17 -4.23
N GLN A 281 21.08 -5.08 -4.85
CA GLN A 281 21.54 -6.01 -5.86
C GLN A 281 20.35 -6.63 -6.61
N ASN A 282 20.58 -7.06 -7.85
CA ASN A 282 19.65 -7.88 -8.62
C ASN A 282 20.34 -9.23 -8.90
N LEU A 283 19.83 -10.29 -8.29
CA LEU A 283 20.33 -11.66 -8.48
C LEU A 283 19.57 -12.43 -9.56
N GLY A 284 18.53 -11.81 -10.14
CA GLY A 284 17.75 -12.37 -11.24
C GLY A 284 18.30 -11.99 -12.61
N THR A 285 17.71 -12.57 -13.65
CA THR A 285 18.09 -12.36 -15.06
C THR A 285 17.23 -11.33 -15.79
N ASP A 286 16.17 -10.86 -15.15
CA ASP A 286 15.09 -10.09 -15.80
C ASP A 286 15.39 -8.59 -15.93
N ASN A 287 16.64 -8.18 -15.69
CA ASN A 287 17.09 -6.78 -15.78
C ASN A 287 16.20 -5.80 -14.99
N VAL A 288 15.63 -6.25 -13.87
CA VAL A 288 14.86 -5.41 -12.94
C VAL A 288 15.71 -4.22 -12.50
N ASP A 289 15.14 -3.03 -12.66
CA ASP A 289 15.70 -1.78 -12.16
C ASP A 289 15.73 -1.80 -10.63
N LEU A 290 16.90 -1.57 -10.05
CA LEU A 290 17.10 -1.60 -8.60
C LEU A 290 16.37 -0.48 -7.88
N GLU A 291 16.21 0.68 -8.50
CA GLU A 291 15.51 1.84 -7.91
C GLU A 291 14.00 1.64 -7.97
N HIS A 292 13.49 1.04 -9.04
CA HIS A 292 12.06 0.93 -9.29
C HIS A 292 11.45 -0.45 -8.98
N HIS A 293 12.30 -1.41 -8.59
CA HIS A 293 11.94 -2.78 -8.22
C HIS A 293 11.14 -3.53 -9.31
N ALA A 294 10.69 -4.74 -8.97
CA ALA A 294 9.85 -5.54 -9.86
C ALA A 294 8.51 -4.83 -10.13
N ARG A 295 8.06 -4.91 -11.39
CA ARG A 295 6.83 -4.29 -11.90
C ARG A 295 5.67 -5.27 -11.99
N ARG A 296 5.96 -6.57 -12.00
CA ARG A 296 5.00 -7.68 -11.98
C ARG A 296 5.67 -8.98 -11.54
N LEU A 297 4.87 -10.03 -11.44
CA LEU A 297 5.34 -11.41 -11.41
C LEU A 297 5.20 -12.01 -12.82
N THR A 298 6.06 -12.96 -13.16
CA THR A 298 5.94 -13.73 -14.40
C THR A 298 4.75 -14.70 -14.33
N TYR A 299 4.31 -15.20 -15.48
CA TYR A 299 3.31 -16.26 -15.50
C TYR A 299 3.88 -17.54 -14.87
N PRO A 300 3.03 -18.38 -14.25
CA PRO A 300 3.45 -19.67 -13.72
C PRO A 300 4.09 -20.54 -14.80
N VAL A 301 5.09 -21.34 -14.41
CA VAL A 301 5.86 -22.18 -15.34
C VAL A 301 4.95 -23.23 -16.02
N GLU A 302 3.88 -23.64 -15.34
CA GLU A 302 2.89 -24.57 -15.84
C GLU A 302 2.17 -24.05 -17.09
N GLU A 303 1.98 -22.74 -17.24
CA GLU A 303 1.32 -22.15 -18.41
C GLU A 303 2.13 -22.36 -19.70
N TYR A 304 3.46 -22.41 -19.60
CA TYR A 304 4.35 -22.63 -20.74
C TYR A 304 4.23 -24.04 -21.34
N THR A 305 3.79 -25.00 -20.53
CA THR A 305 3.66 -26.40 -20.95
C THR A 305 2.21 -26.80 -21.20
N GLY A 306 1.27 -26.27 -20.41
CA GLY A 306 -0.15 -26.63 -20.46
C GLY A 306 -1.05 -25.69 -21.27
N ASN A 307 -0.61 -24.46 -21.57
CA ASN A 307 -1.49 -23.41 -22.10
C ASN A 307 -0.80 -22.46 -23.10
N GLY A 308 0.14 -22.98 -23.90
CA GLY A 308 1.06 -22.16 -24.70
C GLY A 308 0.41 -21.17 -25.68
N ALA A 309 -0.75 -21.51 -26.26
CA ALA A 309 -1.46 -20.61 -27.18
C ALA A 309 -1.96 -19.34 -26.44
N ASN A 310 -2.71 -19.52 -25.35
CA ASN A 310 -3.23 -18.40 -24.56
C ASN A 310 -2.09 -17.62 -23.88
N LEU A 311 -1.02 -18.31 -23.46
CA LEU A 311 0.16 -17.64 -22.91
C LEU A 311 0.83 -16.73 -23.95
N SER A 312 0.98 -17.20 -25.18
CA SER A 312 1.57 -16.42 -26.27
C SER A 312 0.74 -15.17 -26.59
N GLU A 313 -0.60 -15.30 -26.58
CA GLU A 313 -1.51 -14.17 -26.73
C GLU A 313 -1.39 -13.19 -25.55
N ALA A 314 -1.35 -13.69 -24.31
CA ALA A 314 -1.23 -12.86 -23.12
C ALA A 314 0.10 -12.10 -23.07
N ILE A 315 1.22 -12.71 -23.47
CA ILE A 315 2.52 -12.05 -23.59
C ILE A 315 2.51 -11.00 -24.70
N SER A 316 1.86 -11.29 -25.83
CA SER A 316 1.70 -10.33 -26.93
C SER A 316 0.89 -9.11 -26.50
N ALA A 317 -0.21 -9.32 -25.78
CA ALA A 317 -1.04 -8.26 -25.21
C ALA A 317 -0.24 -7.42 -24.21
N LEU A 318 0.43 -8.07 -23.24
CA LEU A 318 1.29 -7.40 -22.25
C LEU A 318 2.32 -6.49 -22.92
N ASN A 319 3.01 -7.00 -23.94
CA ASN A 319 4.00 -6.22 -24.68
C ASN A 319 3.41 -5.01 -25.38
N SER A 320 2.21 -5.17 -25.97
CA SER A 320 1.55 -4.07 -26.69
C SER A 320 0.97 -3.00 -25.77
N GLU A 321 0.56 -3.39 -24.56
CA GLU A 321 -0.13 -2.52 -23.61
C GLU A 321 0.82 -1.79 -22.65
N SER A 322 1.98 -2.39 -22.39
CA SER A 322 3.04 -1.83 -21.57
C SER A 322 3.76 -0.69 -22.30
N ILE A 323 4.18 0.32 -21.54
CA ILE A 323 5.02 1.40 -22.06
C ILE A 323 6.48 0.95 -22.35
N ASP A 324 6.89 -0.18 -21.78
CA ASP A 324 8.24 -0.77 -21.88
C ASP A 324 8.18 -2.30 -22.03
N GLY A 325 7.25 -2.79 -22.85
CA GLY A 325 7.04 -4.21 -23.12
C GLY A 325 8.32 -4.96 -23.49
N SER A 326 8.71 -5.95 -22.67
CA SER A 326 9.93 -6.75 -22.86
C SER A 326 9.73 -8.25 -22.61
N GLY A 327 8.49 -8.71 -22.73
CA GLY A 327 8.11 -10.11 -22.57
C GLY A 327 7.61 -10.44 -21.16
N ASP A 328 7.58 -11.74 -20.86
CA ASP A 328 7.19 -12.21 -19.53
C ASP A 328 8.37 -12.09 -18.54
N THR A 329 8.64 -10.86 -18.10
CA THR A 329 9.71 -10.56 -17.13
C THR A 329 9.17 -9.82 -15.91
N PHE A 330 9.92 -9.87 -14.81
CA PHE A 330 9.64 -9.05 -13.62
C PHE A 330 9.77 -7.55 -13.89
N ALA A 331 10.52 -7.13 -14.92
CA ALA A 331 10.74 -5.73 -15.28
C ALA A 331 9.61 -5.13 -16.13
N THR A 332 8.89 -5.95 -16.89
CA THR A 332 7.83 -5.46 -17.78
C THR A 332 6.68 -4.83 -16.99
N ARG A 333 6.32 -3.58 -17.30
CA ARG A 333 5.20 -2.91 -16.65
C ARG A 333 3.85 -3.47 -17.08
N VAL A 334 2.86 -3.35 -16.20
CA VAL A 334 1.47 -3.71 -16.49
C VAL A 334 0.73 -2.54 -17.15
N TRP A 335 -0.40 -2.81 -17.80
CA TRP A 335 -1.15 -1.83 -18.61
C TRP A 335 -1.44 -0.46 -17.95
N TRP A 336 -1.70 -0.42 -16.64
CA TRP A 336 -2.01 0.83 -15.91
C TRP A 336 -0.76 1.54 -15.36
N ASP A 337 0.38 0.88 -15.39
CA ASP A 337 1.65 1.33 -14.84
C ASP A 337 2.39 2.19 -15.88
N CYS A 338 1.98 3.46 -15.97
CA CYS A 338 2.37 4.33 -17.08
C CYS A 338 3.13 5.59 -16.68
N LYS A 339 3.38 5.83 -15.39
CA LYS A 339 4.11 7.04 -14.97
C LYS A 339 5.59 6.93 -15.39
N PRO A 340 6.10 7.86 -16.21
CA PRO A 340 7.52 7.90 -16.54
C PRO A 340 8.39 8.18 -15.31
N TYR A 341 9.54 7.53 -15.22
CA TYR A 341 10.45 7.66 -14.07
C TYR A 341 11.00 9.07 -13.87
N ASN A 342 11.26 9.79 -14.96
CA ASN A 342 11.75 11.17 -14.92
C ASN A 342 10.74 12.19 -14.37
N LEU A 343 9.47 11.80 -14.20
CA LEU A 343 8.46 12.63 -13.55
C LEU A 343 8.37 12.40 -12.04
N ILE A 344 9.07 11.38 -11.52
CA ILE A 344 9.23 11.18 -10.08
C ILE A 344 10.31 12.18 -9.64
N LYS A 345 9.87 13.28 -9.03
CA LYS A 345 10.78 14.27 -8.42
C LYS A 345 11.32 13.72 -7.13
#